data_AF-A0A227NRE7-F1
#
_entry.id   AF-A0A227NRE7-F1
#
_cell.length_a   1.000
_cell.length_b   1.000
_cell.length_c   1.000
_cell.angle_alpha   90.00
_cell.angle_beta   90.00
_cell.angle_gamma   90.00
#
_symmetry.space_group_name_H-M   'P 1'
#
loop_
_entity.id
_entity.type
_entity.pdbx_description
1 polymer ?
#
loop_
_entity_poly.entity_id
_entity_poly.type
_entity_poly.pdbx_seq_one_letter_code
_entity_poly.pdbx_strand_id
1 'polypeptide(L)'
;MNKIDNLQTTEDVLKFAKTINPAFAHGNFGELQIKPTDLIIKELNNCDLYKIWNIQNWQKIDLNNDNKTDLIFTGYWYGTYYQYAIIESKLSQYELFTLTNNIDYFCKIVKPIIVNNKNELLVNNYKTDPETIFKRQIIHFTDTLTYKFNSFIEMNKKVINYDIEYIKFTSDNNFEIEIDNNQNAHYTCLDTLNISNLKDNYYKGESRKKIDKVIFKEMSELLEYINIQDLPNEYTLDGYDFPTVWLEIKFKNGSVKKIKDYGYQGTYGLNSIYNKMTNIALEIDWNY
;
A
#
# COMPACT_ATOMS: atom_id res chain seq x y z
N MET A 1 2.42 -26.01 11.65
CA MET A 1 2.16 -25.06 12.76
C MET A 1 2.69 -23.71 12.32
N ASN A 2 1.87 -22.66 12.36
CA ASN A 2 2.26 -21.34 11.87
C ASN A 2 3.29 -20.73 12.85
N LYS A 3 4.37 -20.13 12.35
CA LYS A 3 5.42 -19.54 13.22
C LYS A 3 4.87 -18.44 14.12
N ILE A 4 3.84 -17.70 13.67
CA ILE A 4 3.20 -16.62 14.42
C ILE A 4 2.54 -17.16 15.70
N ASP A 5 2.03 -18.39 15.69
CA ASP A 5 1.40 -19.02 16.86
C ASP A 5 2.36 -19.10 18.06
N ASN A 6 3.67 -19.21 17.81
CA ASN A 6 4.69 -19.37 18.84
C ASN A 6 5.19 -18.05 19.45
N LEU A 7 4.83 -16.89 18.89
CA LEU A 7 5.32 -15.60 19.39
C LEU A 7 4.64 -15.27 20.72
N GLN A 8 5.39 -15.04 21.79
CA GLN A 8 4.80 -14.79 23.12
C GLN A 8 5.12 -13.40 23.64
N THR A 9 6.24 -12.84 23.22
CA THR A 9 6.77 -11.57 23.71
C THR A 9 6.98 -10.58 22.58
N THR A 10 7.08 -9.29 22.92
CA THR A 10 7.47 -8.24 21.98
C THR A 10 8.82 -8.53 21.31
N GLU A 11 9.75 -9.17 22.04
CA GLU A 11 11.06 -9.56 21.51
C GLU A 11 10.93 -10.65 20.44
N ASP A 12 10.02 -11.62 20.61
CA ASP A 12 9.75 -12.64 19.60
C ASP A 12 9.19 -12.02 18.32
N VAL A 13 8.23 -11.09 18.48
CA VAL A 13 7.63 -10.35 17.37
C VAL A 13 8.67 -9.54 16.61
N LEU A 14 9.54 -8.83 17.33
CA LEU A 14 10.61 -8.02 16.73
C LEU A 14 11.60 -8.89 15.95
N LYS A 15 12.06 -10.00 16.53
CA LYS A 15 12.94 -10.96 15.87
C LYS A 15 12.29 -11.52 14.60
N PHE A 16 11.02 -11.92 14.70
CA PHE A 16 10.28 -12.44 13.56
C PHE A 16 10.15 -11.39 12.44
N ALA A 17 9.75 -10.16 12.75
CA ALA A 17 9.66 -9.08 11.77
C ALA A 17 10.99 -8.83 11.04
N LYS A 18 12.13 -8.85 11.76
CA LYS A 18 13.48 -8.73 11.17
C LYS A 18 13.83 -9.89 10.23
N THR A 19 13.28 -11.09 10.42
CA THR A 19 13.46 -12.19 9.46
C THR A 19 12.66 -12.01 8.18
N ILE A 20 11.50 -11.35 8.26
CA ILE A 20 10.64 -11.09 7.10
C ILE A 20 11.17 -9.90 6.29
N ASN A 21 11.62 -8.85 6.97
CA ASN A 21 12.24 -7.69 6.33
C ASN A 21 13.61 -7.41 6.96
N PRO A 22 14.72 -7.89 6.34
CA PRO A 22 16.07 -7.69 6.84
C PRO A 22 16.46 -6.22 7.03
N ALA A 23 15.85 -5.28 6.30
CA ALA A 23 16.13 -3.86 6.46
C ALA A 23 15.81 -3.36 7.88
N PHE A 24 14.86 -3.99 8.60
CA PHE A 24 14.55 -3.69 9.99
C PHE A 24 15.72 -3.93 10.96
N ALA A 25 16.74 -4.70 10.55
CA ALA A 25 17.94 -4.95 11.33
C ALA A 25 19.09 -3.96 11.02
N HIS A 26 18.95 -3.10 10.01
CA HIS A 26 20.04 -2.22 9.59
C HIS A 26 20.10 -0.95 10.45
N GLY A 27 21.26 -0.69 11.06
CA GLY A 27 21.44 0.41 12.01
C GLY A 27 21.62 1.80 11.41
N ASN A 28 21.76 1.94 10.09
CA ASN A 28 22.09 3.23 9.44
C ASN A 28 21.10 4.36 9.78
N PHE A 29 19.87 4.02 10.15
CA PHE A 29 18.82 4.97 10.52
C PHE A 29 18.01 4.51 11.75
N GLY A 30 18.61 3.62 12.55
CA GLY A 30 17.98 2.96 13.68
C GLY A 30 17.33 1.62 13.31
N GLU A 31 17.46 0.65 14.22
CA GLU A 31 16.75 -0.62 14.13
C GLU A 31 15.26 -0.43 14.43
N LEU A 32 14.43 -1.32 13.87
CA LEU A 32 13.02 -1.40 14.24
C LEU A 32 12.89 -1.62 15.75
N GLN A 33 11.96 -0.90 16.37
CA GLN A 33 11.58 -1.08 17.77
C GLN A 33 10.07 -1.28 17.87
N ILE A 34 9.62 -2.15 18.77
CA ILE A 34 8.22 -2.23 19.17
C ILE A 34 8.16 -1.83 20.64
N LYS A 35 7.72 -0.59 20.90
CA LYS A 35 7.68 -0.04 22.26
C LYS A 35 6.42 -0.54 23.02
N PRO A 36 6.41 -0.51 24.36
CA PRO A 36 5.19 -0.77 25.13
C PRO A 36 4.07 0.19 24.76
N THR A 37 2.82 -0.27 24.77
CA THR A 37 1.63 0.52 24.38
C THR A 37 1.54 1.87 25.10
N ASP A 38 1.79 1.91 26.41
CA ASP A 38 1.74 3.16 27.19
C ASP A 38 2.79 4.17 26.75
N LEU A 39 3.96 3.71 26.32
CA LEU A 39 5.02 4.58 25.80
C LEU A 39 4.66 5.10 24.42
N ILE A 40 4.07 4.27 23.55
CA ILE A 40 3.56 4.70 22.24
C ILE A 40 2.51 5.80 22.43
N ILE A 41 1.51 5.58 23.29
CA ILE A 41 0.47 6.58 23.58
C ILE A 41 1.07 7.89 24.08
N LYS A 42 2.09 7.83 24.94
CA LYS A 42 2.77 9.02 25.46
C LYS A 42 3.56 9.78 24.38
N GLU A 43 4.17 9.07 23.43
CA GLU A 43 4.96 9.68 22.37
C GLU A 43 4.09 10.21 21.21
N LEU A 44 2.93 9.59 20.97
CA LEU A 44 1.93 10.01 19.99
C LEU A 44 1.07 11.19 20.49
N ASN A 45 1.71 12.31 20.84
CA ASN A 45 1.05 13.48 21.44
C ASN A 45 -0.12 14.05 20.61
N ASN A 46 -0.18 13.80 19.30
CA ASN A 46 -1.23 14.29 18.40
C ASN A 46 -2.26 13.22 17.99
N CYS A 47 -2.25 12.05 18.64
CA CYS A 47 -3.09 10.92 18.23
C CYS A 47 -3.78 10.23 19.41
N ASP A 48 -4.68 10.96 20.10
CA ASP A 48 -5.52 10.41 21.16
C ASP A 48 -6.35 9.20 20.71
N LEU A 49 -6.65 9.10 19.41
CA LEU A 49 -7.38 7.96 18.85
C LEU A 49 -6.66 6.63 19.11
N TYR A 50 -5.33 6.58 19.18
CA TYR A 50 -4.61 5.34 19.48
C TYR A 50 -5.04 4.77 20.85
N LYS A 51 -5.19 5.66 21.84
CA LYS A 51 -5.69 5.34 23.18
C LYS A 51 -7.19 5.07 23.18
N ILE A 52 -8.00 5.92 22.53
CA ILE A 52 -9.47 5.79 22.49
C ILE A 52 -9.87 4.47 21.83
N TRP A 53 -9.15 4.07 20.77
CA TRP A 53 -9.37 2.83 20.05
C TRP A 53 -8.78 1.61 20.78
N ASN A 54 -8.08 1.81 21.90
CA ASN A 54 -7.44 0.75 22.69
C ASN A 54 -6.50 -0.13 21.83
N ILE A 55 -5.72 0.50 20.95
CA ILE A 55 -4.79 -0.20 20.07
C ILE A 55 -3.65 -0.77 20.92
N GLN A 56 -3.34 -2.05 20.71
CA GLN A 56 -2.18 -2.70 21.30
C GLN A 56 -0.95 -2.53 20.41
N ASN A 57 0.23 -2.44 21.01
CA ASN A 57 1.49 -2.35 20.27
C ASN A 57 1.72 -3.54 19.32
N TRP A 58 1.18 -4.73 19.63
CA TRP A 58 1.03 -5.85 18.70
C TRP A 58 -0.12 -6.77 19.10
N GLN A 59 -0.65 -7.54 18.14
CA GLN A 59 -1.67 -8.56 18.38
C GLN A 59 -1.65 -9.63 17.28
N LYS A 60 -2.10 -10.82 17.64
CA LYS A 60 -2.34 -11.95 16.74
C LYS A 60 -3.80 -11.96 16.31
N ILE A 61 -4.04 -12.09 15.00
CA ILE A 61 -5.39 -12.06 14.44
C ILE A 61 -5.36 -12.64 13.03
N ASP A 62 -6.42 -13.31 12.59
CA ASP A 62 -6.59 -13.79 11.21
C ASP A 62 -7.08 -12.64 10.31
N LEU A 63 -6.16 -11.89 9.69
CA LEU A 63 -6.48 -10.67 8.94
C LEU A 63 -7.01 -10.97 7.54
N ASN A 64 -6.57 -12.07 6.93
CA ASN A 64 -6.99 -12.50 5.61
C ASN A 64 -8.22 -13.44 5.64
N ASN A 65 -8.71 -13.80 6.83
CA ASN A 65 -9.85 -14.68 7.08
C ASN A 65 -9.65 -16.10 6.50
N ASP A 66 -8.43 -16.64 6.59
CA ASP A 66 -8.07 -17.97 6.09
C ASP A 66 -7.96 -19.05 7.21
N ASN A 67 -8.36 -18.69 8.43
CA ASN A 67 -8.23 -19.47 9.68
C ASN A 67 -6.78 -19.71 10.14
N LYS A 68 -5.81 -18.93 9.67
CA LYS A 68 -4.46 -18.89 10.22
C LYS A 68 -4.20 -17.60 10.95
N THR A 69 -3.25 -17.65 11.88
CA THR A 69 -2.88 -16.49 12.67
C THR A 69 -1.95 -15.58 11.88
N ASP A 70 -2.38 -14.34 11.64
CA ASP A 70 -1.53 -13.25 11.17
C ASP A 70 -1.10 -12.36 12.35
N LEU A 71 -0.25 -11.39 12.05
CA LEU A 71 0.32 -10.47 13.04
C LEU A 71 0.11 -9.03 12.58
N ILE A 72 -0.34 -8.16 13.48
CA ILE A 72 -0.32 -6.70 13.29
C ILE A 72 0.44 -6.06 14.45
N PHE A 73 1.30 -5.09 14.15
CA PHE A 73 2.12 -4.42 15.16
C PHE A 73 2.41 -2.96 14.80
N THR A 74 2.72 -2.16 15.82
CA THR A 74 3.17 -0.77 15.71
C THR A 74 4.68 -0.74 15.92
N GLY A 75 5.41 -0.35 14.87
CA GLY A 75 6.85 -0.28 14.86
C GLY A 75 7.35 1.16 14.81
N TYR A 76 8.33 1.49 15.64
CA TYR A 76 9.11 2.72 15.53
C TYR A 76 10.35 2.44 14.67
N TRP A 77 10.45 3.11 13.53
CA TRP A 77 11.56 2.92 12.58
C TRP A 77 11.80 4.22 11.80
N TYR A 78 13.05 4.53 11.45
CA TYR A 78 13.41 5.81 10.80
C TYR A 78 12.90 7.06 11.54
N GLY A 79 12.83 7.00 12.87
CA GLY A 79 12.42 8.16 13.68
C GLY A 79 10.91 8.43 13.73
N THR A 80 10.07 7.52 13.24
CA THR A 80 8.60 7.68 13.28
C THR A 80 7.88 6.33 13.45
N TYR A 81 6.60 6.38 13.81
CA TYR A 81 5.75 5.21 13.97
C TYR A 81 5.02 4.82 12.68
N TYR A 82 4.96 3.51 12.46
CA TYR A 82 4.21 2.83 11.39
C TYR A 82 3.43 1.66 11.97
N GLN A 83 2.28 1.32 11.39
CA GLN A 83 1.62 0.04 11.65
C GLN A 83 1.85 -0.90 10.49
N TYR A 84 2.17 -2.15 10.81
CA TYR A 84 2.48 -3.20 9.87
C TYR A 84 1.60 -4.42 10.11
N ALA A 85 1.29 -5.16 9.04
CA ALA A 85 0.78 -6.53 9.12
C ALA A 85 1.76 -7.52 8.51
N ILE A 86 1.84 -8.72 9.07
CA ILE A 86 2.53 -9.86 8.48
C ILE A 86 1.49 -10.97 8.27
N ILE A 87 1.25 -11.33 7.02
CA ILE A 87 0.29 -12.36 6.60
C ILE A 87 1.02 -13.57 6.03
N GLU A 88 0.55 -14.77 6.31
CA GLU A 88 1.03 -15.99 5.63
C GLU A 88 0.38 -16.13 4.23
N SER A 89 1.06 -15.67 3.18
CA SER A 89 0.52 -15.66 1.80
C SER A 89 0.55 -17.03 1.12
N LYS A 90 1.53 -17.89 1.46
CA LYS A 90 1.64 -19.30 1.06
C LYS A 90 2.25 -20.08 2.23
N LEU A 91 2.20 -21.42 2.17
CA LEU A 91 2.73 -22.27 3.24
C LEU A 91 4.16 -21.83 3.65
N SER A 92 4.28 -21.30 4.86
CA SER A 92 5.52 -20.79 5.46
C SER A 92 6.19 -19.62 4.71
N GLN A 93 5.47 -18.92 3.85
CA GLN A 93 5.88 -17.66 3.22
C GLN A 93 5.05 -16.53 3.79
N TYR A 94 5.74 -15.50 4.27
CA TYR A 94 5.14 -14.37 4.96
C TYR A 94 5.35 -13.10 4.16
N GLU A 95 4.31 -12.29 4.08
CA GLU A 95 4.30 -11.00 3.39
C GLU A 95 4.09 -9.88 4.41
N LEU A 96 4.91 -8.84 4.32
CA LEU A 96 4.85 -7.67 5.17
C LEU A 96 4.09 -6.55 4.44
N PHE A 97 3.04 -6.04 5.08
CA PHE A 97 2.28 -4.88 4.62
C PHE A 97 2.54 -3.69 5.54
N THR A 98 2.89 -2.55 4.97
CA THR A 98 2.85 -1.26 5.69
C THR A 98 1.42 -0.74 5.63
N LEU A 99 0.71 -0.77 6.75
CA LEU A 99 -0.70 -0.37 6.83
C LEU A 99 -0.84 1.14 6.99
N THR A 100 0.09 1.79 7.68
CA THR A 100 0.02 3.24 7.88
C THR A 100 1.40 3.87 7.84
N ASN A 101 1.43 5.12 7.43
CA ASN A 101 2.57 6.03 7.49
C ASN A 101 2.17 7.28 8.30
N ASN A 102 3.16 8.01 8.82
CA ASN A 102 2.97 9.31 9.46
C ASN A 102 1.96 9.32 10.62
N ILE A 103 1.98 8.29 11.47
CA ILE A 103 1.10 8.21 12.65
C ILE A 103 1.28 9.45 13.54
N ASP A 104 2.52 9.92 13.69
CA ASP A 104 2.90 11.02 14.58
C ASP A 104 2.30 12.37 14.16
N TYR A 105 2.12 12.56 12.86
CA TYR A 105 1.71 13.84 12.26
C TYR A 105 0.23 13.87 11.94
N PHE A 106 -0.30 12.80 11.35
CA PHE A 106 -1.67 12.76 10.84
C PHE A 106 -2.56 11.76 11.56
N CYS A 107 -2.08 11.12 12.63
CA CYS A 107 -2.85 10.11 13.36
C CYS A 107 -3.48 9.06 12.42
N LYS A 108 -2.79 8.73 11.32
CA LYS A 108 -3.27 7.73 10.36
C LYS A 108 -3.02 6.36 10.98
N ILE A 109 -4.06 5.77 11.55
CA ILE A 109 -3.97 4.55 12.36
C ILE A 109 -4.98 3.51 11.92
N VAL A 110 -4.68 2.25 12.17
CA VAL A 110 -5.57 1.12 11.94
C VAL A 110 -5.83 0.35 13.23
N LYS A 111 -7.03 -0.20 13.36
CA LYS A 111 -7.43 -1.09 14.45
C LYS A 111 -8.21 -2.27 13.87
N PRO A 112 -7.86 -3.51 14.19
CA PRO A 112 -8.70 -4.64 13.83
C PRO A 112 -10.09 -4.57 14.47
N ILE A 113 -11.09 -4.94 13.68
CA ILE A 113 -12.50 -4.99 14.04
C ILE A 113 -13.16 -6.21 13.40
N ILE A 114 -14.36 -6.58 13.86
CA ILE A 114 -15.16 -7.62 13.23
C ILE A 114 -16.35 -6.97 12.52
N VAL A 115 -16.50 -7.25 11.23
CA VAL A 115 -17.63 -6.82 10.40
C VAL A 115 -18.22 -8.04 9.72
N ASN A 116 -19.51 -8.32 9.93
CA ASN A 116 -20.20 -9.47 9.34
C ASN A 116 -19.46 -10.82 9.53
N ASN A 117 -18.96 -11.07 10.74
CA ASN A 117 -18.18 -12.26 11.11
C ASN A 117 -16.84 -12.42 10.37
N LYS A 118 -16.29 -11.33 9.82
CA LYS A 118 -14.95 -11.28 9.26
C LYS A 118 -14.08 -10.29 10.01
N ASN A 119 -12.81 -10.61 10.17
CA ASN A 119 -11.81 -9.66 10.64
C ASN A 119 -11.53 -8.66 9.52
N GLU A 120 -11.65 -7.39 9.84
CA GLU A 120 -11.38 -6.24 8.97
C GLU A 120 -10.54 -5.22 9.76
N LEU A 121 -10.10 -4.13 9.11
CA LEU A 121 -9.37 -3.06 9.78
C LEU A 121 -10.17 -1.74 9.74
N LEU A 122 -10.49 -1.17 10.90
CA LEU A 122 -10.94 0.21 11.01
C LEU A 122 -9.74 1.12 10.77
N VAL A 123 -9.84 2.08 9.86
CA VAL A 123 -8.76 3.03 9.57
C VAL A 123 -9.19 4.45 9.88
N ASN A 124 -8.39 5.21 10.62
CA ASN A 124 -8.46 6.66 10.64
C ASN A 124 -7.50 7.17 9.57
N ASN A 125 -8.01 7.94 8.63
CA ASN A 125 -7.23 8.51 7.55
C ASN A 125 -7.47 10.03 7.48
N TYR A 126 -6.84 10.69 6.52
CA TYR A 126 -7.00 12.11 6.29
C TYR A 126 -7.10 12.40 4.79
N LYS A 127 -7.79 13.48 4.45
CA LYS A 127 -7.93 13.92 3.06
C LYS A 127 -6.63 14.54 2.54
N THR A 128 -6.29 14.20 1.30
CA THR A 128 -5.08 14.63 0.58
C THR A 128 -5.42 15.29 -0.76
N ASP A 129 -6.65 15.76 -0.93
CA ASP A 129 -7.03 16.50 -2.14
C ASP A 129 -6.40 17.92 -2.16
N PRO A 130 -6.13 18.49 -3.34
CA PRO A 130 -5.46 19.80 -3.46
C PRO A 130 -6.15 20.94 -2.71
N GLU A 131 -7.48 20.95 -2.64
CA GLU A 131 -8.23 22.01 -1.98
C GLU A 131 -7.98 21.99 -0.46
N THR A 132 -8.07 20.81 0.15
CA THR A 132 -7.82 20.57 1.56
C THR A 132 -6.37 20.94 1.94
N ILE A 133 -5.41 20.48 1.13
CA ILE A 133 -3.98 20.75 1.35
C ILE A 133 -3.66 22.25 1.19
N PHE A 134 -4.19 22.91 0.15
CA PHE A 134 -3.99 24.35 -0.05
C PHE A 134 -4.53 25.19 1.13
N LYS A 135 -5.66 24.77 1.70
CA LYS A 135 -6.24 25.39 2.90
C LYS A 135 -5.50 25.05 4.20
N ARG A 136 -4.49 24.17 4.15
CA ARG A 136 -3.75 23.64 5.31
C ARG A 136 -4.67 23.05 6.37
N GLN A 137 -5.72 22.37 5.93
CA GLN A 137 -6.69 21.73 6.81
C GLN A 137 -6.42 20.23 6.85
N ILE A 138 -6.37 19.65 8.05
CA ILE A 138 -6.32 18.20 8.21
C ILE A 138 -7.75 17.73 8.48
N ILE A 139 -8.37 17.13 7.47
CA ILE A 139 -9.73 16.59 7.58
C ILE A 139 -9.62 15.08 7.75
N HIS A 140 -9.87 14.60 8.97
CA HIS A 140 -9.92 13.18 9.26
C HIS A 140 -11.23 12.53 8.82
N PHE A 141 -11.14 11.27 8.44
CA PHE A 141 -12.29 10.41 8.22
C PHE A 141 -11.94 8.98 8.61
N THR A 142 -12.98 8.19 8.88
CA THR A 142 -12.83 6.78 9.23
C THR A 142 -13.40 5.93 8.10
N ASP A 143 -12.71 4.84 7.78
CA ASP A 143 -13.14 3.84 6.82
C ASP A 143 -12.86 2.42 7.35
N THR A 144 -13.23 1.40 6.59
CA THR A 144 -12.92 0.00 6.85
C THR A 144 -12.12 -0.58 5.70
N LEU A 145 -10.97 -1.18 5.99
CA LEU A 145 -10.17 -1.93 5.03
C LEU A 145 -10.47 -3.42 5.16
N THR A 146 -10.48 -4.10 4.03
CA THR A 146 -10.62 -5.54 3.90
C THR A 146 -9.44 -6.15 3.16
N TYR A 147 -9.06 -7.37 3.52
CA TYR A 147 -8.03 -8.09 2.79
C TYR A 147 -8.62 -8.71 1.51
N LYS A 148 -8.28 -8.13 0.36
CA LYS A 148 -8.76 -8.57 -0.96
C LYS A 148 -7.75 -8.23 -2.04
N PHE A 149 -7.72 -9.01 -3.12
CA PHE A 149 -6.74 -8.86 -4.22
C PHE A 149 -5.28 -8.90 -3.74
N ASN A 150 -5.01 -9.69 -2.70
CA ASN A 150 -3.72 -9.81 -2.01
C ASN A 150 -3.22 -8.47 -1.44
N SER A 151 -4.12 -7.68 -0.87
CA SER A 151 -3.81 -6.38 -0.27
C SER A 151 -4.91 -5.96 0.72
N PHE A 152 -4.61 -4.99 1.58
CA PHE A 152 -5.64 -4.31 2.36
C PHE A 152 -6.16 -3.12 1.56
N ILE A 153 -7.46 -3.09 1.27
CA ILE A 153 -8.10 -2.04 0.47
C ILE A 153 -9.44 -1.65 1.09
N GLU A 154 -9.97 -0.48 0.73
CA GLU A 154 -11.26 -0.01 1.24
C GLU A 154 -12.39 -1.01 0.94
N MET A 155 -13.21 -1.28 1.95
CA MET A 155 -14.35 -2.20 1.84
C MET A 155 -15.46 -1.55 1.01
N ASN A 156 -15.52 -1.88 -0.28
CA ASN A 156 -16.62 -1.46 -1.14
C ASN A 156 -17.75 -2.49 -1.19
N LYS A 157 -19.00 -2.02 -1.04
CA LYS A 157 -20.24 -2.81 -1.15
C LYS A 157 -20.81 -2.83 -2.56
N LYS A 158 -20.44 -1.86 -3.42
CA LYS A 158 -20.98 -1.71 -4.77
C LYS A 158 -19.84 -1.80 -5.78
N VAL A 159 -19.72 -2.96 -6.43
CA VAL A 159 -18.79 -3.16 -7.54
C VAL A 159 -19.43 -2.62 -8.81
N ILE A 160 -18.68 -1.82 -9.56
CA ILE A 160 -19.09 -1.33 -10.88
C ILE A 160 -18.27 -2.05 -11.92
N ASN A 161 -18.91 -2.62 -12.93
CA ASN A 161 -18.20 -3.26 -14.03
C ASN A 161 -17.73 -2.19 -15.03
N TYR A 162 -16.47 -2.27 -15.43
CA TYR A 162 -15.87 -1.37 -16.41
C TYR A 162 -15.33 -2.16 -17.59
N ASP A 163 -15.71 -1.75 -18.79
CA ASP A 163 -15.05 -2.19 -20.01
C ASP A 163 -13.72 -1.44 -20.18
N ILE A 164 -12.65 -1.94 -19.54
CA ILE A 164 -11.31 -1.35 -19.62
C ILE A 164 -10.63 -1.74 -20.95
N GLU A 165 -10.08 -0.74 -21.64
CA GLU A 165 -9.31 -0.89 -22.86
C GLU A 165 -7.82 -1.04 -22.54
N TYR A 166 -7.25 -0.12 -21.76
CA TYR A 166 -5.90 -0.22 -21.23
C TYR A 166 -5.75 0.48 -19.88
N ILE A 167 -4.68 0.12 -19.19
CA ILE A 167 -4.20 0.74 -17.95
C ILE A 167 -2.76 1.19 -18.20
N LYS A 168 -2.47 2.46 -17.98
CA LYS A 168 -1.15 3.06 -18.12
C LYS A 168 -0.72 3.66 -16.80
N PHE A 169 0.48 3.32 -16.35
CA PHE A 169 1.07 3.80 -15.11
C PHE A 169 2.44 4.41 -15.41
N THR A 170 2.67 5.59 -14.86
CA THR A 170 3.94 6.31 -14.96
C THR A 170 4.46 6.57 -13.56
N SER A 171 5.66 6.08 -13.25
CA SER A 171 6.35 6.33 -11.98
C SER A 171 7.41 7.39 -12.19
N ASP A 172 7.07 8.64 -11.88
CA ASP A 172 7.91 9.84 -12.04
C ASP A 172 8.82 9.78 -13.29
N ASN A 173 10.06 10.25 -13.15
CA ASN A 173 11.14 10.16 -14.12
C ASN A 173 11.76 8.75 -14.28
N ASN A 174 11.14 7.69 -13.73
CA ASN A 174 11.71 6.34 -13.73
C ASN A 174 11.24 5.54 -14.97
N PHE A 175 9.95 5.23 -15.04
CA PHE A 175 9.40 4.39 -16.10
C PHE A 175 7.92 4.64 -16.36
N GLU A 176 7.49 4.18 -17.52
CA GLU A 176 6.10 4.04 -17.94
C GLU A 176 5.81 2.58 -18.29
N ILE A 177 4.62 2.11 -17.91
CA ILE A 177 4.11 0.82 -18.32
C ILE A 177 2.63 0.92 -18.71
N GLU A 178 2.30 0.43 -19.89
CA GLU A 178 0.94 0.33 -20.42
C GLU A 178 0.58 -1.13 -20.65
N ILE A 179 -0.62 -1.54 -20.27
CA ILE A 179 -1.13 -2.89 -20.45
C ILE A 179 -2.53 -2.81 -21.04
N ASP A 180 -2.72 -3.42 -22.22
CA ASP A 180 -4.02 -3.49 -22.89
C ASP A 180 -4.83 -4.74 -22.50
N ASN A 181 -6.11 -4.74 -22.86
CA ASN A 181 -7.02 -5.87 -22.62
C ASN A 181 -6.71 -7.14 -23.44
N ASN A 182 -5.75 -7.08 -24.37
CA ASN A 182 -5.20 -8.22 -25.10
C ASN A 182 -3.92 -8.77 -24.44
N GLN A 183 -3.58 -8.27 -23.24
CA GLN A 183 -2.38 -8.59 -22.45
C GLN A 183 -1.07 -8.11 -23.07
N ASN A 184 -1.10 -7.19 -24.03
CA ASN A 184 0.14 -6.59 -24.51
C ASN A 184 0.57 -5.55 -23.50
N ALA A 185 1.73 -5.78 -22.88
CA ALA A 185 2.40 -4.81 -22.03
C ALA A 185 3.51 -4.11 -22.81
N HIS A 186 3.58 -2.79 -22.66
CA HIS A 186 4.61 -1.93 -23.21
C HIS A 186 5.28 -1.17 -22.07
N TYR A 187 6.58 -1.38 -21.91
CA TYR A 187 7.41 -0.71 -20.91
C TYR A 187 8.32 0.30 -21.60
N THR A 188 8.52 1.45 -20.98
CA THR A 188 9.46 2.49 -21.41
C THR A 188 10.22 3.04 -20.19
N CYS A 189 11.54 2.94 -20.21
CA CYS A 189 12.42 3.65 -19.29
C CYS A 189 12.44 5.15 -19.63
N LEU A 190 12.16 6.03 -18.66
CA LEU A 190 11.96 7.46 -18.94
C LEU A 190 13.22 8.33 -18.88
N ASP A 191 14.40 7.74 -18.59
CA ASP A 191 15.79 8.25 -18.74
C ASP A 191 16.00 9.77 -18.59
N THR A 192 15.27 10.40 -17.67
CA THR A 192 15.22 11.87 -17.52
C THR A 192 16.18 12.38 -16.45
N LEU A 193 16.82 11.46 -15.71
CA LEU A 193 17.92 11.77 -14.82
C LEU A 193 19.06 10.76 -15.03
N ASN A 194 20.25 11.26 -15.40
CA ASN A 194 21.52 10.54 -15.36
C ASN A 194 21.79 10.07 -13.92
N ILE A 195 21.29 8.91 -13.52
CA ILE A 195 21.42 8.42 -12.13
C ILE A 195 22.07 7.05 -12.14
N SER A 196 23.38 7.08 -11.91
CA SER A 196 24.26 5.96 -11.56
C SER A 196 23.88 5.20 -10.27
N ASN A 197 22.71 5.49 -9.68
CA ASN A 197 22.25 4.99 -8.39
C ASN A 197 20.89 4.26 -8.46
N LEU A 198 20.44 3.82 -9.65
CA LEU A 198 19.32 2.89 -9.73
C LEU A 198 19.74 1.59 -9.04
N LYS A 199 19.23 1.37 -7.84
CA LYS A 199 19.53 0.23 -6.99
C LYS A 199 18.62 -0.98 -7.26
N ASP A 200 17.77 -0.90 -8.29
CA ASP A 200 16.74 -1.90 -8.59
C ASP A 200 16.80 -2.34 -10.07
N ASN A 201 16.12 -3.45 -10.38
CA ASN A 201 16.13 -4.20 -11.65
C ASN A 201 15.48 -3.46 -12.85
N TYR A 202 15.75 -2.17 -13.05
CA TYR A 202 15.17 -1.41 -14.16
C TYR A 202 15.79 -1.84 -15.49
N TYR A 203 14.93 -2.26 -16.43
CA TYR A 203 15.31 -2.40 -17.83
C TYR A 203 15.51 -1.01 -18.44
N LYS A 204 16.61 -0.82 -19.19
CA LYS A 204 16.88 0.42 -19.92
C LYS A 204 16.41 0.29 -21.36
N GLY A 205 15.54 1.19 -21.77
CA GLY A 205 14.96 1.23 -23.12
C GLY A 205 13.46 0.97 -23.12
N GLU A 206 12.97 0.56 -24.29
CA GLU A 206 11.58 0.17 -24.50
C GLU A 206 11.49 -1.35 -24.65
N SER A 207 10.41 -1.96 -24.15
CA SER A 207 10.17 -3.40 -24.29
C SER A 207 8.69 -3.72 -24.40
N ARG A 208 8.37 -4.80 -25.14
CA ARG A 208 7.00 -5.27 -25.34
C ARG A 208 6.91 -6.74 -25.01
N LYS A 209 5.92 -7.12 -24.20
CA LYS A 209 5.71 -8.50 -23.81
C LYS A 209 4.23 -8.82 -23.68
N LYS A 210 3.88 -10.07 -23.91
CA LYS A 210 2.55 -10.57 -23.54
C LYS A 210 2.59 -11.06 -22.10
N ILE A 211 1.75 -10.50 -21.25
CA ILE A 211 1.66 -10.90 -19.84
C ILE A 211 0.57 -11.95 -19.61
N ASP A 212 0.56 -12.56 -18.42
CA ASP A 212 -0.50 -13.51 -18.06
C ASP A 212 -1.86 -12.81 -18.01
N LYS A 213 -2.90 -13.46 -18.57
CA LYS A 213 -4.28 -12.97 -18.53
C LYS A 213 -4.79 -12.69 -17.12
N VAL A 214 -4.28 -13.43 -16.13
CA VAL A 214 -4.68 -13.28 -14.73
C VAL A 214 -4.30 -11.91 -14.22
N ILE A 215 -3.15 -11.36 -14.63
CA ILE A 215 -2.66 -10.05 -14.18
C ILE A 215 -3.61 -8.93 -14.61
N PHE A 216 -3.92 -8.82 -15.91
CA PHE A 216 -4.83 -7.78 -16.40
C PHE A 216 -6.24 -7.90 -15.82
N LYS A 217 -6.72 -9.15 -15.68
CA LYS A 217 -8.02 -9.43 -15.09
C LYS A 217 -8.07 -8.98 -13.63
N GLU A 218 -7.10 -9.35 -12.81
CA GLU A 218 -7.05 -8.95 -11.38
C GLU A 218 -6.97 -7.43 -11.21
N MET A 219 -6.19 -6.73 -12.05
CA MET A 219 -6.14 -5.27 -12.01
C MET A 219 -7.47 -4.64 -12.42
N SER A 220 -8.12 -5.18 -13.45
CA SER A 220 -9.45 -4.70 -13.87
C SER A 220 -10.48 -4.89 -12.77
N GLU A 221 -10.55 -6.09 -12.16
CA GLU A 221 -11.46 -6.38 -11.05
C GLU A 221 -11.19 -5.51 -9.81
N LEU A 222 -9.91 -5.18 -9.55
CA LEU A 222 -9.54 -4.25 -8.49
C LEU A 222 -10.01 -2.82 -8.80
N LEU A 223 -9.80 -2.32 -10.03
CA LEU A 223 -10.27 -0.99 -10.46
C LEU A 223 -11.80 -0.86 -10.40
N GLU A 224 -12.51 -1.91 -10.79
CA GLU A 224 -13.96 -2.07 -10.63
C GLU A 224 -14.40 -2.06 -9.17
N TYR A 225 -13.68 -2.79 -8.32
CA TYR A 225 -13.96 -2.89 -6.90
C TYR A 225 -13.75 -1.57 -6.17
N ILE A 226 -12.72 -0.79 -6.50
CA ILE A 226 -12.47 0.51 -5.87
C ILE A 226 -13.29 1.64 -6.49
N ASN A 227 -14.10 1.33 -7.52
CA ASN A 227 -14.91 2.30 -8.25
C ASN A 227 -14.07 3.49 -8.74
N ILE A 228 -13.05 3.18 -9.56
CA ILE A 228 -12.00 4.13 -9.94
C ILE A 228 -12.52 5.44 -10.56
N GLN A 229 -13.68 5.43 -11.21
CA GLN A 229 -14.25 6.66 -11.81
C GLN A 229 -14.64 7.70 -10.74
N ASP A 230 -15.06 7.27 -9.56
CA ASP A 230 -15.52 8.12 -8.47
C ASP A 230 -14.36 8.68 -7.61
N LEU A 231 -13.15 8.14 -7.74
CA LEU A 231 -11.99 8.67 -7.02
C LEU A 231 -11.61 10.08 -7.51
N PRO A 232 -11.01 10.95 -6.68
CA PRO A 232 -10.39 12.19 -7.13
C PRO A 232 -9.38 11.98 -8.27
N ASN A 233 -9.22 13.00 -9.12
CA ASN A 233 -8.22 13.02 -10.18
C ASN A 233 -6.83 13.44 -9.68
N GLU A 234 -6.73 13.97 -8.46
CA GLU A 234 -5.46 14.39 -7.88
C GLU A 234 -5.40 14.14 -6.37
N TYR A 235 -4.26 13.61 -5.93
CA TYR A 235 -3.86 13.50 -4.53
C TYR A 235 -2.51 14.20 -4.34
N THR A 236 -2.34 14.87 -3.20
CA THR A 236 -1.13 15.65 -2.92
C THR A 236 -0.83 15.73 -1.42
N LEU A 237 0.40 16.13 -1.12
CA LEU A 237 0.88 16.50 0.21
C LEU A 237 1.26 17.97 0.26
N ASP A 238 1.31 18.51 1.48
CA ASP A 238 2.09 19.72 1.76
C ASP A 238 3.56 19.31 1.93
N GLY A 239 4.42 19.77 1.01
CA GLY A 239 5.82 19.42 0.97
C GLY A 239 6.42 19.46 -0.44
N TYR A 240 7.72 19.22 -0.50
CA TYR A 240 8.49 19.18 -1.75
C TYR A 240 9.24 17.84 -1.88
N ASP A 241 9.70 17.54 -3.09
CA ASP A 241 10.58 16.41 -3.40
C ASP A 241 10.04 14.99 -3.12
N PHE A 242 8.71 14.83 -3.01
CA PHE A 242 8.09 13.50 -3.05
C PHE A 242 7.98 12.99 -4.51
N PRO A 243 8.09 11.67 -4.74
CA PRO A 243 7.88 11.09 -6.06
C PRO A 243 6.41 11.27 -6.51
N THR A 244 6.21 11.52 -7.80
CA THR A 244 4.87 11.60 -8.40
C THR A 244 4.56 10.35 -9.21
N VAL A 245 3.33 9.86 -9.14
CA VAL A 245 2.84 8.84 -10.07
C VAL A 245 1.61 9.31 -10.83
N TRP A 246 1.44 8.78 -12.03
CA TRP A 246 0.25 8.99 -12.85
C TRP A 246 -0.35 7.65 -13.23
N LEU A 247 -1.67 7.56 -13.12
CA LEU A 247 -2.47 6.45 -13.61
C LEU A 247 -3.46 6.97 -14.64
N GLU A 248 -3.46 6.35 -15.80
CA GLU A 248 -4.40 6.62 -16.88
C GLU A 248 -5.13 5.32 -17.24
N ILE A 249 -6.46 5.38 -17.30
CA ILE A 249 -7.30 4.25 -17.65
C ILE A 249 -8.22 4.69 -18.77
N LYS A 250 -8.14 4.01 -19.91
CA LYS A 250 -9.06 4.21 -21.01
C LYS A 250 -10.12 3.11 -21.00
N PHE A 251 -11.36 3.51 -21.17
CA PHE A 251 -12.50 2.60 -21.25
C PHE A 251 -12.95 2.45 -22.71
N LYS A 252 -13.55 1.31 -23.07
CA LYS A 252 -14.01 1.03 -24.44
C LYS A 252 -15.08 2.01 -24.95
N ASN A 253 -15.79 2.69 -24.06
CA ASN A 253 -16.73 3.75 -24.43
C ASN A 253 -16.03 5.06 -24.85
N GLY A 254 -14.69 5.10 -24.86
CA GLY A 254 -13.87 6.24 -25.24
C GLY A 254 -13.54 7.20 -24.09
N SER A 255 -14.13 7.02 -22.90
CA SER A 255 -13.80 7.85 -21.73
C SER A 255 -12.41 7.49 -21.17
N VAL A 256 -11.76 8.47 -20.54
CA VAL A 256 -10.43 8.33 -19.95
C VAL A 256 -10.44 8.90 -18.53
N LYS A 257 -9.98 8.10 -17.55
CA LYS A 257 -9.72 8.53 -16.18
C LYS A 257 -8.22 8.78 -16.04
N LYS A 258 -7.83 9.94 -15.51
CA LYS A 258 -6.44 10.24 -15.16
C LYS A 258 -6.36 10.62 -13.70
N ILE A 259 -5.40 10.05 -12.99
CA ILE A 259 -5.10 10.36 -11.59
C ILE A 259 -3.63 10.71 -11.47
N LYS A 260 -3.34 11.87 -10.90
CA LYS A 260 -2.00 12.27 -10.46
C LYS A 260 -1.92 12.11 -8.96
N ASP A 261 -0.88 11.46 -8.46
CA ASP A 261 -0.68 11.26 -7.03
C ASP A 261 0.73 11.65 -6.63
N TYR A 262 0.85 12.76 -5.91
CA TYR A 262 2.09 13.27 -5.38
C TYR A 262 2.36 12.67 -3.99
N GLY A 263 3.36 11.80 -3.91
CA GLY A 263 3.79 11.14 -2.69
C GLY A 263 3.05 9.84 -2.34
N TYR A 264 2.35 9.20 -3.28
CA TYR A 264 1.63 7.93 -3.06
C TYR A 264 0.55 8.03 -1.96
N GLN A 265 -0.21 9.11 -1.96
CA GLN A 265 -1.23 9.46 -0.96
C GLN A 265 -2.64 9.01 -1.29
N GLY A 266 -2.81 8.30 -2.41
CA GLY A 266 -4.06 7.73 -2.83
C GLY A 266 -4.66 6.78 -1.79
N THR A 267 -5.90 6.39 -2.08
CA THR A 267 -6.58 5.30 -1.36
C THR A 267 -5.72 4.03 -1.32
N TYR A 268 -5.99 3.15 -0.35
CA TYR A 268 -5.33 1.86 -0.23
C TYR A 268 -5.52 1.01 -1.49
N GLY A 269 -6.72 1.01 -2.05
CA GLY A 269 -7.04 0.36 -3.32
C GLY A 269 -6.22 0.89 -4.50
N LEU A 270 -6.02 2.21 -4.57
CA LEU A 270 -5.21 2.84 -5.61
C LEU A 270 -3.72 2.50 -5.47
N ASN A 271 -3.18 2.54 -4.24
CA ASN A 271 -1.81 2.12 -3.96
C ASN A 271 -1.59 0.64 -4.27
N SER A 272 -2.61 -0.21 -4.11
CA SER A 272 -2.55 -1.61 -4.54
C SER A 272 -2.38 -1.76 -6.05
N ILE A 273 -3.02 -0.91 -6.87
CA ILE A 273 -2.79 -0.86 -8.32
C ILE A 273 -1.36 -0.41 -8.63
N TYR A 274 -0.88 0.65 -7.98
CA TYR A 274 0.48 1.17 -8.19
C TYR A 274 1.55 0.11 -7.91
N ASN A 275 1.40 -0.62 -6.81
CA ASN A 275 2.32 -1.70 -6.44
C ASN A 275 2.28 -2.83 -7.49
N LYS A 276 1.09 -3.22 -7.97
CA LYS A 276 0.98 -4.25 -9.02
C LYS A 276 1.65 -3.80 -10.32
N MET A 277 1.39 -2.57 -10.78
CA MET A 277 2.03 -2.03 -12.00
C MET A 277 3.56 -1.92 -11.85
N THR A 278 4.02 -1.50 -10.66
CA THR A 278 5.45 -1.41 -10.34
C THR A 278 6.11 -2.78 -10.33
N ASN A 279 5.49 -3.80 -9.71
CA ASN A 279 6.04 -5.15 -9.71
C ASN A 279 6.12 -5.73 -11.13
N ILE A 280 5.11 -5.49 -11.98
CA ILE A 280 5.18 -5.89 -13.40
C ILE A 280 6.37 -5.22 -14.08
N ALA A 281 6.60 -3.93 -13.85
CA ALA A 281 7.73 -3.20 -14.43
C ALA A 281 9.09 -3.69 -13.91
N LEU A 282 9.21 -4.12 -12.66
CA LEU A 282 10.49 -4.45 -12.02
C LEU A 282 10.84 -5.95 -11.99
N GLU A 283 9.83 -6.83 -12.00
CA GLU A 283 10.03 -8.27 -11.81
C GLU A 283 9.91 -9.07 -13.12
N ILE A 284 9.23 -8.51 -14.13
CA ILE A 284 9.23 -9.12 -15.46
C ILE A 284 10.62 -8.95 -16.07
N ASP A 285 11.15 -10.05 -16.60
CA ASP A 285 12.32 -9.99 -17.46
C ASP A 285 11.94 -9.34 -18.80
N TRP A 286 12.31 -8.07 -18.96
CA TRP A 286 12.06 -7.24 -20.14
C TRP A 286 13.14 -7.37 -21.22
N ASN A 287 13.84 -8.49 -21.31
CA ASN A 287 14.77 -8.72 -22.41
C ASN A 287 14.03 -9.01 -23.74
N TYR A 288 14.53 -8.37 -24.80
CA TYR A 288 14.27 -8.73 -26.21
C TYR A 288 15.21 -9.85 -26.65
#